data_AF-A0A1Q6V932-F1
#
_entry.id   AF-A0A1Q6V932-F1
#
_cell.length_a   1.000
_cell.length_b   1.000
_cell.length_c   1.000
_cell.angle_alpha   90.00
_cell.angle_beta   90.00
_cell.angle_gamma   90.00
#
_symmetry.space_group_name_H-M   'P 1'
#
loop_
_entity.id
_entity.type
_entity.pdbx_description
1 polymer ?
#
loop_
_entity_poly.entity_id
_entity_poly.type
_entity_poly.pdbx_seq_one_letter_code
_entity_poly.pdbx_strand_id
1 'polypeptide(L)'
;MRIYEIRPRSNKRGLDLISDVLPLRALWYAGPNAVANAIGHAKHRSRSHDAVIRVYDEAGNVIETHEHAGEFKGDFVTRLGKRHARA
;
A
#
# COMPACT_ATOMS: atom_id res chain seq x y z
N MET A 1 6.65 6.78 9.27
CA MET A 1 7.10 6.20 7.98
C MET A 1 6.88 4.70 8.00
N ARG A 2 6.08 4.16 7.08
CA ARG A 2 5.86 2.71 6.91
C ARG A 2 6.69 2.20 5.76
N ILE A 3 7.24 0.99 5.89
CA ILE A 3 8.04 0.38 4.83
C ILE A 3 7.29 -0.85 4.33
N TYR A 4 7.14 -0.93 3.02
CA TYR A 4 6.58 -2.09 2.33
C TYR A 4 7.60 -2.62 1.36
N GLU A 5 7.77 -3.93 1.36
CA GLU A 5 8.69 -4.63 0.48
C GLU A 5 7.91 -5.59 -0.41
N ILE A 6 8.03 -5.39 -1.71
CA ILE A 6 7.45 -6.26 -2.73
C ILE A 6 8.58 -7.15 -3.23
N ARG A 7 8.51 -8.44 -2.91
CA ARG A 7 9.56 -9.41 -3.26
C ARG A 7 9.00 -10.51 -4.15
N PRO A 8 9.71 -10.91 -5.22
CA PRO A 8 9.35 -12.09 -5.99
C PRO A 8 9.32 -13.31 -5.09
N ARG A 9 8.28 -14.13 -5.26
CA ARG A 9 8.14 -15.36 -4.49
C ARG A 9 9.05 -16.44 -5.08
N SER A 10 9.63 -17.28 -4.22
CA SER A 10 10.56 -18.35 -4.63
C SER A 10 10.02 -19.30 -5.69
N ASN A 11 8.71 -19.49 -5.75
CA ASN A 11 8.05 -20.36 -6.72
C ASN A 11 7.77 -19.69 -8.08
N LYS A 12 8.19 -18.43 -8.29
CA LYS A 12 7.98 -17.62 -9.50
C LYS A 12 6.50 -17.46 -9.91
N ARG A 13 5.55 -17.73 -9.00
CA ARG A 13 4.10 -17.65 -9.26
C ARG A 13 3.47 -16.36 -8.75
N GLY A 14 4.28 -15.36 -8.42
CA GLY A 14 3.81 -14.10 -7.89
C GLY A 14 4.84 -13.46 -6.98
N LEU A 15 4.33 -12.66 -6.05
CA LEU A 15 5.13 -11.83 -5.16
C LEU A 15 4.48 -11.75 -3.78
N ASP A 16 5.33 -11.47 -2.81
CA ASP A 16 4.95 -11.24 -1.44
C ASP A 16 5.11 -9.76 -1.12
N LEU A 17 4.03 -9.15 -0.64
CA LEU A 17 4.01 -7.82 -0.03
C LEU A 17 4.27 -7.99 1.46
N ILE A 18 5.43 -7.57 1.93
CA ILE A 18 5.90 -7.73 3.29
C ILE A 18 5.90 -6.36 3.96
N SER A 19 5.43 -6.29 5.20
CA SER A 19 5.54 -5.09 6.03
C SER A 19 5.35 -5.46 7.50
N ASP A 20 5.99 -4.70 8.39
CA ASP A 20 5.85 -4.79 9.83
C ASP A 20 4.42 -4.46 10.31
N VAL A 21 3.66 -3.71 9.52
CA VAL A 21 2.27 -3.34 9.84
C VAL A 21 1.23 -4.38 9.42
N LEU A 22 1.64 -5.50 8.82
CA LEU A 22 0.74 -6.59 8.41
C LEU A 22 0.57 -7.61 9.55
N PRO A 23 -0.67 -7.96 9.96
CA PRO A 23 -0.93 -8.96 11.00
C PRO A 23 -0.33 -10.34 10.71
N LEU A 24 -0.18 -10.67 9.42
CA LEU A 24 0.33 -11.95 8.94
C LEU A 24 1.76 -11.84 8.37
N ARG A 25 2.45 -10.71 8.59
CA ARG A 25 3.78 -10.34 8.08
C ARG A 25 3.93 -10.28 6.55
N ALA A 26 3.15 -11.04 5.77
CA ALA A 26 3.19 -11.04 4.31
C ALA A 26 1.81 -11.29 3.68
N LEU A 27 1.57 -10.66 2.53
CA LEU A 27 0.40 -10.87 1.68
C LEU A 27 0.83 -11.27 0.27
N TRP A 28 0.18 -12.28 -0.30
CA TRP A 28 0.54 -12.84 -1.61
C TRP A 28 -0.32 -12.26 -2.74
N TYR A 29 0.32 -11.89 -3.85
CA TYR A 29 -0.34 -11.53 -5.10
C TYR A 29 0.18 -12.36 -6.27
N ALA A 30 -0.72 -12.75 -7.18
CA ALA A 30 -0.42 -13.51 -8.39
C ALA A 30 -1.11 -12.90 -9.62
N GLY A 31 -0.61 -13.25 -10.80
CA GLY A 31 -1.15 -12.79 -12.08
C GLY A 31 -0.42 -11.57 -12.66
N PRO A 32 -0.84 -11.08 -13.84
CA PRO A 32 -0.11 -10.08 -14.61
C PRO A 32 -0.01 -8.72 -13.90
N ASN A 33 -0.95 -8.41 -13.01
CA ASN A 33 -1.04 -7.14 -12.29
C ASN A 33 -0.60 -7.26 -10.81
N ALA A 34 0.10 -8.33 -10.44
CA ALA A 34 0.45 -8.59 -9.04
C ALA A 34 1.22 -7.41 -8.40
N VAL A 35 2.15 -6.80 -9.14
CA VAL A 35 2.96 -5.67 -8.66
C VAL A 35 2.09 -4.45 -8.41
N ALA A 36 1.27 -4.07 -9.39
CA ALA A 36 0.35 -2.94 -9.29
C ALA A 36 -0.64 -3.11 -8.13
N ASN A 37 -1.17 -4.33 -7.94
CA ASN A 37 -2.08 -4.65 -6.84
C ASN A 37 -1.40 -4.50 -5.47
N ALA A 38 -0.16 -4.97 -5.33
CA ALA A 38 0.61 -4.83 -4.09
C ALA A 38 0.93 -3.37 -3.77
N ILE A 39 1.34 -2.58 -4.78
CA ILE A 39 1.57 -1.13 -4.62
C ILE A 39 0.27 -0.42 -4.20
N GLY A 40 -0.84 -0.74 -4.87
CA GLY A 40 -2.16 -0.18 -4.54
C GLY A 40 -2.57 -0.49 -3.11
N HIS A 41 -2.32 -1.71 -2.64
CA HIS A 41 -2.60 -2.11 -1.26
C HIS A 41 -1.75 -1.33 -0.25
N ALA A 42 -0.44 -1.20 -0.49
CA ALA A 42 0.47 -0.46 0.37
C ALA A 42 0.09 1.03 0.46
N LYS A 43 -0.26 1.66 -0.67
CA LYS A 43 -0.78 3.04 -0.70
C LYS A 43 -2.09 3.16 0.08
N HIS A 44 -3.04 2.25 -0.14
CA HIS A 44 -4.33 2.28 0.56
C HIS A 44 -4.19 2.13 2.08
N ARG A 45 -3.31 1.23 2.54
CA ARG A 45 -3.04 1.06 3.97
C ARG A 45 -2.36 2.28 4.56
N SER A 46 -1.61 3.04 3.77
CA SER A 46 -0.78 4.17 4.20
C SER A 46 -1.42 5.54 3.99
N ARG A 47 -2.72 5.62 3.66
CA ARG A 47 -3.38 6.92 3.38
C ARG A 47 -3.08 8.03 4.40
N SER A 48 -2.99 7.71 5.69
CA SER A 48 -2.73 8.68 6.77
C SER A 48 -1.29 8.68 7.31
N HIS A 49 -0.37 7.94 6.69
CA HIS A 49 1.01 7.81 7.17
C HIS A 49 1.97 7.83 5.98
N ASP A 50 3.08 8.54 6.11
CA ASP A 50 4.11 8.46 5.09
C ASP A 50 4.59 7.02 4.93
N ALA A 51 4.79 6.59 3.69
CA ALA A 51 5.23 5.24 3.37
C ALA A 51 6.21 5.19 2.21
N VAL A 52 7.14 4.24 2.30
CA VAL A 52 8.05 3.85 1.22
C VAL A 52 7.72 2.44 0.79
N ILE A 53 7.54 2.23 -0.51
CA ILE A 53 7.24 0.93 -1.12
C ILE A 53 8.41 0.57 -2.03
N ARG A 54 9.15 -0.49 -1.68
CA ARG A 54 10.32 -0.96 -2.43
C ARG A 54 9.95 -2.21 -3.20
N VAL A 55 10.22 -2.21 -4.50
CA VAL A 55 10.08 -3.38 -5.37
C VAL A 55 11.45 -3.97 -5.60
N TYR A 56 11.59 -5.26 -5.30
CA TYR A 56 12.82 -6.00 -5.48
C TYR A 56 12.75 -6.91 -6.71
N ASP A 57 13.89 -7.15 -7.34
CA ASP A 57 14.06 -8.21 -8.33
C ASP A 57 14.34 -9.58 -7.67
N GLU A 58 14.55 -10.62 -8.50
CA GLU A 58 14.85 -11.98 -8.04
C GLU A 58 16.22 -12.06 -7.34
N ALA A 59 17.16 -11.17 -7.68
CA ALA A 59 18.48 -11.07 -7.06
C ALA A 59 18.45 -10.31 -5.71
N GLY A 60 17.32 -9.70 -5.34
CA GLY A 60 17.17 -8.91 -4.13
C GLY A 60 17.65 -7.47 -4.27
N ASN A 61 17.82 -6.97 -5.49
CA ASN A 61 18.10 -5.56 -5.74
C ASN A 61 16.81 -4.76 -5.82
N VAL A 62 16.81 -3.52 -5.34
CA VAL A 62 15.67 -2.62 -5.53
C VAL A 62 15.65 -2.13 -6.96
N ILE A 63 14.55 -2.39 -7.67
CA ILE A 63 14.33 -1.94 -9.04
C ILE A 63 13.37 -0.75 -9.12
N GLU A 64 12.53 -0.55 -8.11
CA GLU A 64 11.57 0.56 -8.05
C GLU A 64 11.31 0.97 -6.60
N THR A 65 11.16 2.27 -6.35
CA THR A 65 10.80 2.82 -5.04
C THR A 65 9.69 3.83 -5.21
N HIS A 66 8.59 3.67 -4.48
CA HIS A 66 7.49 4.63 -4.42
C HIS A 66 7.43 5.26 -3.05
N GLU A 67 7.43 6.58 -3.02
CA GLU A 67 7.15 7.36 -1.81
C GLU A 67 5.67 7.77 -1.82
N HIS A 68 5.02 7.64 -0.69
CA HIS A 68 3.64 8.05 -0.47
C HIS A 68 3.59 8.97 0.72
N ALA A 69 3.26 10.24 0.49
CA ALA A 69 2.97 11.19 1.55
C ALA A 69 1.59 10.88 2.13
N GLY A 70 1.52 10.65 3.44
CA GLY A 70 0.31 10.26 4.17
C GLY A 70 -0.67 11.41 4.39
N GLU A 71 -0.90 12.23 3.36
CA GLU A 71 -1.75 13.42 3.43
C GLU A 71 -3.24 13.06 3.38
N PHE A 72 -3.72 12.26 4.34
CA PHE A 72 -5.15 12.06 4.51
C PHE A 72 -5.77 13.33 5.09
N LYS A 73 -6.16 14.26 4.22
CA LYS A 73 -6.99 15.41 4.59
C LYS A 73 -8.41 14.90 4.90
N GLY A 74 -8.62 14.50 6.15
CA GLY A 74 -9.93 14.03 6.60
C GLY A 74 -10.92 15.19 6.62
N ASP A 75 -11.76 15.33 5.60
CA ASP A 75 -12.95 16.20 5.59
C ASP A 75 -14.07 15.68 6.54
N PHE A 76 -13.70 15.11 7.69
CA PHE A 76 -14.67 14.63 8.68
C PHE A 76 -15.37 15.77 9.44
N VAL A 77 -14.85 17.00 9.37
CA VAL A 77 -15.44 18.16 10.06
C VAL A 77 -16.45 18.94 9.18
N THR A 78 -16.47 18.76 7.87
CA THR A 78 -17.32 19.57 6.96
C THR A 78 -18.62 18.89 6.50
N ARG A 79 -18.80 17.59 6.77
CA ARG A 79 -19.99 16.83 6.33
C ARG A 79 -21.04 16.54 7.41
N LEU A 80 -20.88 17.02 8.65
CA LEU A 80 -21.91 16.94 9.68
C LEU A 80 -22.89 18.13 9.64
N GLY A 81 -22.51 19.25 9.02
CA GLY A 81 -23.31 20.49 8.97
C GLY A 81 -24.35 20.59 7.85
N LYS A 82 -24.49 19.60 6.95
CA LYS A 82 -25.42 19.66 5.80
C LYS A 82 -26.51 18.59 5.81
N ARG A 83 -27.11 18.36 6.97
CA ARG A 83 -28.44 17.73 7.04
C ARG A 83 -29.28 18.54 8.02
N HIS A 84 -30.00 19.52 7.49
CA HIS A 84 -31.35 19.95 7.90
C HIS A 84 -31.65 21.32 7.27
N ALA A 85 -32.44 21.32 6.21
CA ALA A 85 -33.40 22.38 5.90
C ALA A 85 -34.45 21.78 4.97
N ARG A 86 -35.51 21.29 5.61
CA ARG A 86 -36.77 20.95 4.97
C ARG A 86 -37.55 22.27 4.91
N ALA A 87 -38.01 22.67 3.72
CA ALA A 87 -39.12 23.57 3.51
C ALA A 87 -39.81 23.13 2.22
#